data_AF-A0A2E7A9Z9-F1
#
_entry.id   AF-A0A2E7A9Z9-F1
#
_cell.length_a   1.000
_cell.length_b   1.000
_cell.length_c   1.000
_cell.angle_alpha   90.00
_cell.angle_beta   90.00
_cell.angle_gamma   90.00
#
_symmetry.space_group_name_H-M   'P 1'
#
loop_
_entity.id
_entity.type
_entity.pdbx_description
1 polymer ?
#
loop_
_entity_poly.entity_id
_entity_poly.type
_entity_poly.pdbx_seq_one_letter_code
_entity_poly.pdbx_strand_id
1 'polypeptide(L)'
;MDMFVSWLLLTIPLRQYENMKPKGTNGTKTAILMAALMIGAPILAGCTGGMSGTSCGEGTTLVGKECIGYNDVSYTLKAENMAFVGVGGPIDGITNPDLPVEVGDRVTITMIMGETNLHDITVEYYNVATALLVDEGAKDSLTFIASAEGTFAYYCSVPGHRAGGMVGSLIIGTGQGPSKYVEPQIGAALDVETDNIARDPLDVPAPTGRTEAADVHVYMEAVELVAEIQDGTTFTYWTYNGTVPGPMFRARVGDTVFVHFTNLEGNTMHHNVDFHAVTGQGGGAAATEAAPGTTSVFSFKAMHPGLFVYHCATPDIPTHISKGMYGMILIEPEVALPPVDKEVYIMQGDIYTKWRPGTDGHQEFDDNAMFEENPTYVVFNGKFATFTGEGTIQAEVGETMRIYFGVGGPNTISSFHLIGEIFDNVYNMGDLVSEPMKSVQTIAVVPGGAVVVDVTFDVPANYILVDHALTRAFHKGAVGIIAVSGADDPEIINDDA
;
A
#
# COMPACT_ATOMS: atom_id res chain seq x y z
N MET A 1 27.23 -13.67 50.55
CA MET A 1 26.21 -12.65 50.20
C MET A 1 26.42 -12.30 48.73
N ASP A 2 26.45 -13.28 47.83
CA ASP A 2 25.36 -14.15 47.36
C ASP A 2 24.21 -13.37 46.76
N MET A 3 24.17 -13.32 45.42
CA MET A 3 22.93 -13.39 44.65
C MET A 3 23.25 -14.06 43.31
N PHE A 4 22.95 -15.36 43.26
CA PHE A 4 22.82 -16.17 42.07
C PHE A 4 21.60 -15.69 41.25
N VAL A 5 21.75 -15.54 39.94
CA VAL A 5 20.63 -15.44 39.00
C VAL A 5 20.62 -16.71 38.15
N SER A 6 19.54 -17.46 38.27
CA SER A 6 19.25 -18.74 37.62
C SER A 6 18.78 -18.51 36.18
N TRP A 7 19.40 -19.19 35.22
CA TRP A 7 18.91 -19.34 33.85
C TRP A 7 18.12 -20.64 33.74
N LEU A 8 16.83 -20.56 33.40
CA LEU A 8 15.97 -21.71 33.13
C LEU A 8 15.98 -22.00 31.62
N LEU A 9 16.72 -23.03 31.21
CA LEU A 9 16.67 -23.64 29.87
C LEU A 9 15.48 -24.62 29.83
N LEU A 10 14.48 -24.36 29.00
CA LEU A 10 13.40 -25.30 28.68
C LEU A 10 13.78 -26.05 27.40
N THR A 11 14.21 -27.29 27.55
CA THR A 11 14.40 -28.27 26.48
C THR A 11 13.10 -29.05 26.27
N ILE A 12 12.55 -29.02 25.06
CA ILE A 12 11.44 -29.88 24.63
C ILE A 12 12.01 -30.98 23.73
N PRO A 13 11.80 -32.28 24.01
CA PRO A 13 12.31 -33.35 23.16
C PRO A 13 11.36 -33.65 21.99
N LEU A 14 11.94 -33.76 20.79
CA LEU A 14 11.31 -34.28 19.57
C LEU A 14 10.90 -35.75 19.75
N ARG A 15 9.63 -36.09 19.46
CA ARG A 15 9.14 -37.46 19.41
C ARG A 15 8.73 -37.82 17.98
N GLN A 16 9.33 -38.87 17.46
CA GLN A 16 9.11 -39.49 16.16
C GLN A 16 7.66 -39.98 16.01
N TYR A 17 7.06 -39.80 14.82
CA TYR A 17 5.86 -40.52 14.38
C TYR A 17 6.18 -41.28 13.09
N GLU A 18 6.21 -42.61 13.20
CA GLU A 18 6.18 -43.55 12.09
C GLU A 18 4.76 -44.12 11.91
N ASN A 19 4.38 -44.28 10.64
CA ASN A 19 3.57 -45.36 10.05
C ASN A 19 2.17 -45.68 10.60
N MET A 20 1.12 -45.31 9.85
CA MET A 20 -0.07 -46.17 9.68
C MET A 20 -0.68 -46.04 8.26
N LYS A 21 -0.73 -47.17 7.53
CA LYS A 21 -1.47 -47.37 6.27
C LYS A 21 -2.95 -47.64 6.54
N PRO A 22 -3.88 -47.32 5.61
CA PRO A 22 -5.20 -47.94 5.59
C PRO A 22 -5.33 -49.05 4.52
N LYS A 23 -5.91 -50.19 4.91
CA LYS A 23 -6.45 -51.24 4.01
C LYS A 23 -7.95 -51.00 3.83
N GLY A 24 -8.44 -51.12 2.60
CA GLY A 24 -9.86 -51.00 2.26
C GLY A 24 -10.70 -52.25 2.51
N THR A 25 -12.00 -52.17 2.16
CA THR A 25 -12.79 -53.25 1.52
C THR A 25 -14.18 -52.77 1.08
N ASN A 26 -14.47 -53.05 -0.20
CA ASN A 26 -15.71 -53.29 -0.95
C ASN A 26 -17.11 -53.22 -0.28
N GLY A 27 -18.06 -52.59 -1.01
CA GLY A 27 -19.02 -53.39 -1.80
C GLY A 27 -20.52 -53.35 -1.46
N THR A 28 -21.27 -52.60 -2.29
CA THR A 28 -22.55 -52.97 -2.95
C THR A 28 -23.92 -53.04 -2.21
N LYS A 29 -24.88 -52.29 -2.80
CA LYS A 29 -26.23 -52.67 -3.30
C LYS A 29 -27.53 -52.31 -2.51
N THR A 30 -28.26 -51.35 -3.10
CA THR A 30 -29.67 -51.40 -3.59
C THR A 30 -30.88 -51.20 -2.65
N ALA A 31 -31.53 -50.03 -2.85
CA ALA A 31 -32.96 -49.65 -2.94
C ALA A 31 -34.12 -50.56 -2.44
N ILE A 32 -35.18 -49.94 -1.85
CA ILE A 32 -36.57 -49.81 -2.39
C ILE A 32 -37.60 -49.34 -1.30
N LEU A 33 -38.40 -48.33 -1.68
CA LEU A 33 -39.80 -47.89 -1.39
C LEU A 33 -40.58 -48.07 -0.05
N MET A 34 -41.34 -47.00 0.22
CA MET A 34 -42.75 -46.87 0.73
C MET A 34 -43.07 -47.15 2.20
N ALA A 35 -43.61 -46.16 2.94
CA ALA A 35 -45.05 -45.82 3.02
C ALA A 35 -45.32 -44.83 4.17
N ALA A 36 -46.40 -44.05 4.01
CA ALA A 36 -46.83 -42.94 4.84
C ALA A 36 -47.38 -43.32 6.24
N LEU A 37 -47.37 -42.36 7.18
CA LEU A 37 -48.52 -42.11 8.06
C LEU A 37 -48.44 -40.69 8.68
N MET A 38 -49.46 -39.87 8.41
CA MET A 38 -49.75 -38.62 9.13
C MET A 38 -50.38 -38.92 10.48
N ILE A 39 -49.89 -38.34 11.59
CA ILE A 39 -50.71 -37.83 12.71
C ILE A 39 -49.94 -36.66 13.35
N GLY A 40 -50.60 -35.51 13.50
CA GLY A 40 -50.06 -34.30 14.10
C GLY A 40 -50.20 -34.22 15.63
N ALA A 41 -49.72 -33.07 16.12
CA ALA A 41 -49.94 -32.41 17.43
C ALA A 41 -48.60 -32.03 18.12
N PRO A 42 -48.59 -30.89 18.83
CA PRO A 42 -47.44 -30.01 18.94
C PRO A 42 -46.58 -30.35 20.16
N ILE A 43 -45.27 -30.25 20.02
CA ILE A 43 -44.34 -30.41 21.14
C ILE A 43 -43.39 -29.21 21.16
N LEU A 44 -43.50 -28.46 22.26
CA LEU A 44 -42.40 -27.66 22.80
C LEU A 44 -41.13 -28.51 22.84
N ALA A 45 -40.12 -28.12 22.08
CA ALA A 45 -38.73 -28.47 22.30
C ALA A 45 -37.94 -27.29 21.70
N GLY A 46 -37.04 -26.63 22.40
CA GLY A 46 -36.10 -27.15 23.37
C GLY A 46 -34.80 -26.47 22.97
N CYS A 47 -34.23 -25.67 23.88
CA CYS A 47 -32.95 -25.04 23.65
C CYS A 47 -31.88 -26.12 23.49
N THR A 48 -31.43 -26.34 22.26
CA THR A 48 -30.14 -26.95 21.96
C THR A 48 -29.55 -26.25 20.74
N GLY A 49 -28.58 -25.37 20.97
CA GLY A 49 -27.70 -24.79 19.96
C GLY A 49 -26.53 -24.16 20.71
N GLY A 50 -25.28 -24.62 20.62
CA GLY A 50 -24.61 -25.09 19.42
C GLY A 50 -24.24 -23.86 18.59
N MET A 51 -22.97 -23.43 18.68
CA MET A 51 -22.41 -22.29 17.95
C MET A 51 -22.67 -22.47 16.45
N SER A 52 -23.70 -21.79 15.96
CA SER A 52 -23.97 -21.57 14.53
C SER A 52 -24.50 -20.15 14.43
N GLY A 53 -23.94 -19.36 13.51
CA GLY A 53 -24.35 -17.97 13.30
C GLY A 53 -25.84 -17.88 13.02
N THR A 54 -26.51 -16.91 13.64
CA THR A 54 -27.89 -16.58 13.33
C THR A 54 -27.97 -16.19 11.85
N SER A 55 -28.63 -17.01 11.03
CA SER A 55 -28.93 -16.68 9.63
C SER A 55 -30.38 -16.20 9.54
N CYS A 56 -30.57 -15.05 8.91
CA CYS A 56 -31.90 -14.49 8.66
C CYS A 56 -32.48 -15.07 7.35
N GLY A 57 -33.80 -15.19 7.27
CA GLY A 57 -34.50 -15.71 6.09
C GLY A 57 -34.52 -14.72 4.92
N GLU A 58 -34.96 -15.17 3.76
CA GLU A 58 -35.09 -14.33 2.55
C GLU A 58 -35.96 -13.08 2.82
N GLY A 59 -35.47 -11.89 2.44
CA GLY A 59 -36.12 -10.60 2.74
C GLY A 59 -35.89 -10.06 4.16
N THR A 60 -35.00 -10.68 4.95
CA THR A 60 -34.62 -10.19 6.28
C THR A 60 -33.09 -10.13 6.44
N THR A 61 -32.59 -9.23 7.28
CA THR A 61 -31.17 -9.03 7.55
C THR A 61 -30.90 -8.93 9.05
N LEU A 62 -29.70 -9.29 9.49
CA LEU A 62 -29.31 -9.25 10.90
C LEU A 62 -28.82 -7.84 11.25
N VAL A 63 -29.54 -7.15 12.15
CA VAL A 63 -29.08 -5.90 12.77
C VAL A 63 -28.92 -6.15 14.27
N GLY A 64 -27.68 -6.08 14.74
CA GLY A 64 -27.33 -6.51 16.10
C GLY A 64 -27.57 -8.00 16.33
N LYS A 65 -28.63 -8.34 17.08
CA LYS A 65 -29.04 -9.74 17.38
C LYS A 65 -30.43 -10.11 16.83
N GLU A 66 -31.06 -9.21 16.08
CA GLU A 66 -32.43 -9.38 15.59
C GLU A 66 -32.44 -9.42 14.06
N CYS A 67 -33.29 -10.28 13.49
CA CYS A 67 -33.57 -10.30 12.06
C CYS A 67 -34.71 -9.32 11.77
N ILE A 68 -34.43 -8.28 10.99
CA ILE A 68 -35.41 -7.28 10.56
C ILE A 68 -35.65 -7.36 9.06
N GLY A 69 -36.85 -7.03 8.60
CA GLY A 69 -37.13 -6.87 7.17
C GLY A 69 -36.40 -5.65 6.61
N TYR A 70 -35.94 -5.71 5.37
CA TYR A 70 -35.28 -4.59 4.68
C TYR A 70 -36.10 -4.12 3.49
N ASN A 71 -36.07 -2.82 3.19
CA ASN A 71 -36.50 -2.31 1.88
C ASN A 71 -35.28 -2.17 0.96
N ASP A 72 -35.51 -2.30 -0.35
CA ASP A 72 -34.51 -1.93 -1.34
C ASP A 72 -34.62 -0.44 -1.63
N VAL A 73 -33.58 0.31 -1.28
CA VAL A 73 -33.46 1.74 -1.57
C VAL A 73 -32.31 1.94 -2.54
N SER A 74 -32.54 2.72 -3.59
CA SER A 74 -31.52 3.00 -4.60
C SER A 74 -31.41 4.47 -4.92
N TYR A 75 -30.17 4.93 -5.05
CA TYR A 75 -29.81 6.29 -5.47
C TYR A 75 -28.87 6.23 -6.66
N THR A 76 -28.96 7.22 -7.54
CA THR A 76 -28.01 7.42 -8.63
C THR A 76 -27.39 8.80 -8.50
N LEU A 77 -26.07 8.86 -8.53
CA LEU A 77 -25.28 10.08 -8.42
C LEU A 77 -24.37 10.19 -9.65
N LYS A 78 -24.38 11.35 -10.31
CA LYS A 78 -23.46 11.69 -11.40
C LYS A 78 -22.27 12.46 -10.82
N ALA A 79 -21.06 11.97 -11.02
CA ALA A 79 -19.83 12.65 -10.60
C ALA A 79 -19.38 13.61 -11.71
N GLU A 80 -19.45 14.92 -11.47
CA GLU A 80 -19.00 15.96 -12.41
C GLU A 80 -18.71 17.27 -11.66
N ASN A 81 -17.79 18.06 -12.18
CA ASN A 81 -17.47 19.40 -11.69
C ASN A 81 -17.17 19.44 -10.17
N MET A 82 -16.37 18.49 -9.67
CA MET A 82 -16.01 18.38 -8.24
C MET A 82 -17.23 18.24 -7.30
N ALA A 83 -18.31 17.62 -7.76
CA ALA A 83 -19.47 17.31 -6.92
C ALA A 83 -20.19 16.03 -7.36
N PHE A 84 -21.08 15.54 -6.50
CA PHE A 84 -22.09 14.54 -6.86
C PHE A 84 -23.41 15.21 -7.20
N VAL A 85 -23.97 14.98 -8.38
CA VAL A 85 -25.27 15.50 -8.79
C VAL A 85 -26.28 14.36 -8.77
N GLY A 86 -27.37 14.51 -8.01
CA GLY A 86 -28.42 13.49 -7.99
C GLY A 86 -29.09 13.30 -9.35
N VAL A 87 -29.35 12.05 -9.71
CA VAL A 87 -30.02 11.68 -10.97
C VAL A 87 -31.30 10.92 -10.67
N GLY A 88 -32.43 11.54 -11.01
CA GLY A 88 -33.76 10.97 -10.84
C GLY A 88 -34.28 11.00 -9.40
N GLY A 89 -35.57 10.69 -9.28
CA GLY A 89 -36.25 10.64 -7.98
C GLY A 89 -36.26 11.99 -7.24
N PRO A 90 -36.27 11.99 -5.90
CA PRO A 90 -36.35 13.22 -5.09
C PRO A 90 -35.03 14.00 -5.03
N ILE A 91 -33.93 13.44 -5.54
CA ILE A 91 -32.59 14.04 -5.50
C ILE A 91 -32.17 14.66 -6.84
N ASP A 92 -33.02 14.61 -7.87
CA ASP A 92 -32.68 14.99 -9.23
C ASP A 92 -32.15 16.43 -9.34
N GLY A 93 -30.95 16.59 -9.91
CA GLY A 93 -30.26 17.87 -10.09
C GLY A 93 -29.71 18.51 -8.82
N ILE A 94 -29.85 17.87 -7.65
CA ILE A 94 -29.32 18.40 -6.38
C ILE A 94 -27.82 18.07 -6.29
N THR A 95 -27.00 19.07 -5.99
CA THR A 95 -25.57 18.91 -5.70
C THR A 95 -25.38 18.38 -4.28
N ASN A 96 -24.59 17.31 -4.15
CA ASN A 96 -24.30 16.57 -2.92
C ASN A 96 -25.56 16.30 -2.07
N PRO A 97 -26.59 15.63 -2.64
CA PRO A 97 -27.87 15.49 -1.98
C PRO A 97 -27.78 14.67 -0.69
N ASP A 98 -28.57 15.03 0.32
CA ASP A 98 -28.79 14.10 1.42
C ASP A 98 -29.53 12.85 0.92
N LEU A 99 -29.08 11.68 1.37
CA LEU A 99 -29.62 10.36 1.02
C LEU A 99 -30.32 9.77 2.26
N PRO A 100 -31.63 9.99 2.44
CA PRO A 100 -32.36 9.43 3.56
C PRO A 100 -32.66 7.94 3.35
N VAL A 101 -32.41 7.11 4.36
CA VAL A 101 -32.72 5.67 4.38
C VAL A 101 -33.20 5.26 5.78
N GLU A 102 -33.92 4.14 5.90
CA GLU A 102 -34.32 3.61 7.19
C GLU A 102 -33.31 2.57 7.71
N VAL A 103 -33.26 2.40 9.03
CA VAL A 103 -32.42 1.37 9.65
C VAL A 103 -32.89 -0.01 9.16
N GLY A 104 -31.95 -0.78 8.62
CA GLY A 104 -32.19 -2.10 8.05
C GLY A 104 -32.31 -2.14 6.54
N ASP A 105 -32.49 -1.00 5.87
CA ASP A 105 -32.61 -0.96 4.41
C ASP A 105 -31.36 -1.53 3.71
N ARG A 106 -31.60 -2.21 2.58
CA ARG A 106 -30.53 -2.56 1.64
C ARG A 106 -30.38 -1.42 0.65
N VAL A 107 -29.30 -0.66 0.82
CA VAL A 107 -29.04 0.57 0.09
C VAL A 107 -28.10 0.26 -1.08
N THR A 108 -28.47 0.69 -2.28
CA THR A 108 -27.60 0.65 -3.47
C THR A 108 -27.35 2.07 -3.96
N ILE A 109 -26.09 2.47 -4.07
CA ILE A 109 -25.71 3.77 -4.66
C ILE A 109 -24.98 3.48 -5.97
N THR A 110 -25.51 4.01 -7.07
CA THR A 110 -24.90 3.92 -8.40
C THR A 110 -24.21 5.22 -8.73
N MET A 111 -22.93 5.17 -9.05
CA MET A 111 -22.19 6.29 -9.61
C MET A 111 -22.22 6.24 -11.13
N ILE A 112 -22.33 7.41 -11.76
CA ILE A 112 -22.16 7.61 -13.20
C ILE A 112 -21.12 8.70 -13.39
N MET A 113 -20.10 8.44 -14.21
CA MET A 113 -19.14 9.45 -14.61
C MET A 113 -19.78 10.48 -15.53
N GLY A 114 -19.70 11.76 -15.15
CA GLY A 114 -20.17 12.90 -15.93
C GLY A 114 -19.10 13.67 -16.67
N GLU A 115 -17.84 13.31 -16.47
CA GLU A 115 -16.66 13.90 -17.09
C GLU A 115 -15.56 12.83 -17.20
N THR A 116 -14.54 13.08 -18.02
CA THR A 116 -13.32 12.29 -18.05
C THR A 116 -12.38 12.76 -16.94
N ASN A 117 -12.46 12.12 -15.78
CA ASN A 117 -11.65 12.41 -14.59
C ASN A 117 -11.69 11.20 -13.66
N LEU A 118 -10.89 11.16 -12.60
CA LEU A 118 -10.91 10.05 -11.64
C LEU A 118 -11.91 10.32 -10.52
N HIS A 119 -12.94 9.48 -10.35
CA HIS A 119 -13.89 9.58 -9.24
C HIS A 119 -14.32 8.20 -8.70
N ASP A 120 -14.80 8.17 -7.46
CA ASP A 120 -15.53 7.06 -6.82
C ASP A 120 -16.60 7.63 -5.88
N ILE A 121 -17.45 6.76 -5.33
CA ILE A 121 -18.24 7.05 -4.13
C ILE A 121 -17.86 6.05 -3.05
N THR A 122 -17.42 6.56 -1.91
CA THR A 122 -17.17 5.78 -0.69
C THR A 122 -18.20 6.14 0.38
N VAL A 123 -18.78 5.14 1.05
CA VAL A 123 -19.62 5.32 2.26
C VAL A 123 -18.82 4.96 3.50
N GLU A 124 -18.39 5.99 4.23
CA GLU A 124 -17.34 5.91 5.27
C GLU A 124 -17.63 4.88 6.37
N TYR A 125 -18.85 4.86 6.90
CA TYR A 125 -19.18 4.00 8.05
C TYR A 125 -19.22 2.51 7.70
N TYR A 126 -19.68 2.19 6.49
CA TYR A 126 -19.86 0.81 6.03
C TYR A 126 -18.62 0.27 5.32
N ASN A 127 -17.62 1.13 5.08
CA ASN A 127 -16.38 0.77 4.38
C ASN A 127 -16.65 0.07 3.03
N VAL A 128 -17.61 0.63 2.28
CA VAL A 128 -17.95 0.20 0.93
C VAL A 128 -17.70 1.36 -0.03
N ALA A 129 -17.24 1.04 -1.23
CA ALA A 129 -16.98 2.01 -2.28
C ALA A 129 -17.36 1.42 -3.64
N THR A 130 -17.63 2.28 -4.61
CA THR A 130 -17.56 1.89 -6.02
C THR A 130 -16.09 1.70 -6.43
N ALA A 131 -15.85 1.09 -7.57
CA ALA A 131 -14.59 1.22 -8.28
C ALA A 131 -14.29 2.70 -8.57
N LEU A 132 -13.00 3.02 -8.70
CA LEU A 132 -12.58 4.27 -9.35
C LEU A 132 -12.91 4.17 -10.83
N LEU A 133 -13.64 5.16 -11.33
CA LEU A 133 -14.03 5.27 -12.72
C LEU A 133 -13.32 6.48 -13.33
N VAL A 134 -12.99 6.38 -14.62
CA VAL A 134 -12.24 7.39 -15.37
C VAL A 134 -13.04 7.93 -16.56
N ASP A 135 -13.63 7.03 -17.33
CA ASP A 135 -14.26 7.38 -18.61
C ASP A 135 -15.66 7.99 -18.42
N GLU A 136 -15.96 9.05 -19.19
CA GLU A 136 -17.30 9.65 -19.19
C GLU A 136 -18.36 8.59 -19.54
N GLY A 137 -19.43 8.53 -18.73
CA GLY A 137 -20.50 7.55 -18.89
C GLY A 137 -20.23 6.18 -18.26
N ALA A 138 -19.02 5.90 -17.78
CA ALA A 138 -18.73 4.71 -16.98
C ALA A 138 -19.58 4.69 -15.70
N LYS A 139 -19.92 3.47 -15.22
CA LYS A 139 -20.80 3.29 -14.06
C LYS A 139 -20.34 2.14 -13.19
N ASP A 140 -20.56 2.29 -11.90
CA ASP A 140 -20.43 1.22 -10.92
C ASP A 140 -21.38 1.46 -9.73
N SER A 141 -21.65 0.41 -8.96
CA SER A 141 -22.60 0.47 -7.85
C SER A 141 -22.02 -0.19 -6.60
N LEU A 142 -22.27 0.42 -5.45
CA LEU A 142 -22.05 -0.20 -4.13
C LEU A 142 -23.38 -0.59 -3.50
N THR A 143 -23.39 -1.67 -2.72
CA THR A 143 -24.57 -2.12 -1.95
C THR A 143 -24.18 -2.47 -0.53
N PHE A 144 -24.96 -2.01 0.45
CA PHE A 144 -24.76 -2.30 1.87
C PHE A 144 -26.10 -2.35 2.63
N ILE A 145 -26.06 -2.87 3.87
CA ILE A 145 -27.20 -2.84 4.79
C ILE A 145 -27.02 -1.65 5.75
N ALA A 146 -28.01 -0.78 5.82
CA ALA A 146 -28.09 0.36 6.73
C ALA A 146 -28.27 -0.09 8.20
N SER A 147 -27.28 -0.75 8.78
CA SER A 147 -27.39 -1.44 10.07
C SER A 147 -27.27 -0.53 11.30
N ALA A 148 -26.92 0.75 11.13
CA ALA A 148 -26.77 1.70 12.23
C ALA A 148 -27.51 3.01 11.93
N GLU A 149 -28.32 3.48 12.89
CA GLU A 149 -28.90 4.81 12.88
C GLU A 149 -27.80 5.88 12.98
N GLY A 150 -27.94 6.99 12.26
CA GLY A 150 -26.96 8.08 12.29
C GLY A 150 -26.85 8.84 10.97
N THR A 151 -25.94 9.81 10.95
CA THR A 151 -25.57 10.54 9.73
C THR A 151 -24.13 10.21 9.36
N PHE A 152 -23.91 9.72 8.14
CA PHE A 152 -22.63 9.22 7.66
C PHE A 152 -22.25 9.92 6.35
N ALA A 153 -20.96 10.16 6.12
CA ALA A 153 -20.53 10.75 4.85
C ALA A 153 -20.53 9.71 3.73
N TYR A 154 -21.03 10.11 2.57
CA TYR A 154 -20.57 9.55 1.31
C TYR A 154 -19.71 10.61 0.61
N TYR A 155 -18.58 10.21 0.03
CA TYR A 155 -17.61 11.16 -0.53
C TYR A 155 -16.74 10.52 -1.62
N CYS A 156 -16.06 11.34 -2.42
CA CYS A 156 -15.02 10.86 -3.34
C CYS A 156 -13.69 10.73 -2.60
N SER A 157 -13.10 9.53 -2.65
CA SER A 157 -11.82 9.19 -2.01
C SER A 157 -10.59 9.68 -2.76
N VAL A 158 -10.75 10.14 -4.00
CA VAL A 158 -9.67 10.75 -4.77
C VAL A 158 -9.12 11.96 -4.00
N PRO A 159 -7.78 12.08 -3.84
CA PRO A 159 -7.17 13.18 -3.09
C PRO A 159 -7.66 14.55 -3.56
N GLY A 160 -7.92 15.44 -2.61
CA GLY A 160 -8.45 16.78 -2.88
C GLY A 160 -9.92 16.80 -3.30
N HIS A 161 -10.53 15.71 -3.77
CA HIS A 161 -11.91 15.73 -4.27
C HIS A 161 -12.94 15.93 -3.15
N ARG A 162 -12.77 15.25 -2.02
CA ARG A 162 -13.59 15.49 -0.82
C ARG A 162 -13.48 16.94 -0.33
N ALA A 163 -12.26 17.43 -0.18
CA ALA A 163 -11.98 18.80 0.27
C ALA A 163 -12.51 19.85 -0.72
N GLY A 164 -12.44 19.54 -2.02
CA GLY A 164 -12.97 20.34 -3.12
C GLY A 164 -14.49 20.28 -3.27
N GLY A 165 -15.19 19.47 -2.46
CA GLY A 165 -16.64 19.51 -2.34
C GLY A 165 -17.36 18.19 -2.66
N MET A 166 -16.66 17.12 -3.04
CA MET A 166 -17.30 15.83 -3.34
C MET A 166 -17.64 15.05 -2.07
N VAL A 167 -18.61 15.55 -1.31
CA VAL A 167 -19.10 14.94 -0.07
C VAL A 167 -20.56 15.30 0.17
N GLY A 168 -21.37 14.32 0.56
CA GLY A 168 -22.75 14.53 1.02
C GLY A 168 -23.12 13.60 2.17
N SER A 169 -24.36 13.69 2.65
CA SER A 169 -24.81 12.96 3.84
C SER A 169 -25.70 11.77 3.50
N LEU A 170 -25.37 10.60 4.03
CA LEU A 170 -26.27 9.45 4.17
C LEU A 170 -26.95 9.54 5.55
N ILE A 171 -28.27 9.75 5.56
CA ILE A 171 -29.05 9.93 6.80
C ILE A 171 -29.84 8.65 7.04
N ILE A 172 -29.53 7.94 8.13
CA ILE A 172 -30.18 6.67 8.48
C ILE A 172 -31.10 6.88 9.69
N GLY A 173 -32.37 6.55 9.54
CA GLY A 173 -33.41 6.73 10.58
C GLY A 173 -33.62 8.21 10.91
N THR A 174 -33.61 8.58 12.19
CA THR A 174 -33.77 9.99 12.61
C THR A 174 -32.52 10.84 12.37
N GLY A 175 -31.41 10.22 11.94
CA GLY A 175 -30.09 10.85 11.88
C GLY A 175 -29.43 11.07 13.25
N GLN A 176 -30.16 10.83 14.36
CA GLN A 176 -29.67 10.94 15.74
C GLN A 176 -29.12 9.59 16.23
N GLY A 177 -27.94 9.22 15.75
CA GLY A 177 -27.18 8.05 16.19
C GLY A 177 -25.72 8.40 16.43
N PRO A 178 -24.78 7.44 16.57
CA PRO A 178 -23.35 7.75 16.52
C PRO A 178 -23.04 8.48 15.21
N SER A 179 -22.95 9.79 15.26
CA SER A 179 -22.35 10.59 14.20
C SER A 179 -20.86 10.26 14.25
N LYS A 180 -20.41 9.29 13.45
CA LYS A 180 -18.96 9.19 13.17
C LYS A 180 -18.43 10.38 12.38
N TYR A 181 -19.22 11.44 12.20
CA TYR A 181 -18.68 12.79 12.19
C TYR A 181 -18.21 13.19 13.60
N VAL A 182 -17.12 12.57 14.06
CA VAL A 182 -16.15 13.37 14.80
C VAL A 182 -15.31 13.97 13.69
N GLU A 183 -15.54 15.24 13.38
CA GLU A 183 -14.59 16.01 12.59
C GLU A 183 -13.21 15.74 13.20
N PRO A 184 -12.31 15.05 12.48
CA PRO A 184 -11.01 14.67 13.01
C PRO A 184 -10.38 15.91 13.63
N GLN A 185 -10.18 15.91 14.95
CA GLN A 185 -9.46 16.99 15.62
C GLN A 185 -7.95 16.80 15.36
N ILE A 186 -7.58 16.68 14.09
CA ILE A 186 -6.20 16.55 13.60
C ILE A 186 -5.39 17.82 13.93
N GLY A 187 -6.07 18.95 14.07
CA GLY A 187 -5.42 20.25 14.07
C GLY A 187 -5.08 20.68 12.64
N ALA A 188 -4.50 21.88 12.51
CA ALA A 188 -4.06 22.38 11.22
C ALA A 188 -2.83 21.59 10.73
N ALA A 189 -2.61 21.59 9.42
CA ALA A 189 -1.34 21.15 8.86
C ALA A 189 -0.22 22.03 9.44
N LEU A 190 0.92 21.43 9.76
CA LEU A 190 2.10 22.16 10.19
C LEU A 190 2.83 22.75 8.98
N ASP A 191 3.64 23.78 9.21
CA ASP A 191 4.49 24.32 8.15
C ASP A 191 5.47 23.24 7.66
N VAL A 192 5.61 23.12 6.34
CA VAL A 192 6.55 22.17 5.73
C VAL A 192 7.97 22.71 5.73
N GLU A 193 8.93 21.79 5.85
CA GLU A 193 10.37 22.08 5.86
C GLU A 193 11.06 21.66 4.56
N THR A 194 10.32 21.05 3.63
CA THR A 194 10.76 20.70 2.27
C THR A 194 9.60 20.87 1.28
N ASP A 195 9.92 21.25 0.05
CA ASP A 195 8.95 21.39 -1.03
C ASP A 195 8.41 20.03 -1.49
N ASN A 196 9.25 18.99 -1.43
CA ASN A 196 8.86 17.64 -1.80
C ASN A 196 9.64 16.61 -0.97
N ILE A 197 8.90 15.75 -0.27
CA ILE A 197 9.50 14.63 0.47
C ILE A 197 9.96 13.51 -0.47
N ALA A 198 9.33 13.37 -1.63
CA ALA A 198 9.62 12.28 -2.54
C ALA A 198 10.97 12.46 -3.22
N ARG A 199 11.81 11.42 -3.17
CA ARG A 199 13.02 11.34 -3.99
C ARG A 199 12.62 11.37 -5.47
N ASP A 200 13.29 12.21 -6.24
CA ASP A 200 13.19 12.17 -7.71
C ASP A 200 13.56 10.76 -8.20
N PRO A 201 12.66 10.05 -8.91
CA PRO A 201 12.93 8.70 -9.35
C PRO A 201 14.07 8.64 -10.36
N LEU A 202 14.45 9.74 -11.02
CA LEU A 202 15.57 9.80 -11.96
C LEU A 202 16.92 10.09 -11.28
N ASP A 203 16.93 10.35 -9.96
CA ASP A 203 18.16 10.56 -9.21
C ASP A 203 18.85 9.23 -8.86
N VAL A 204 19.31 8.56 -9.92
CA VAL A 204 20.06 7.32 -9.89
C VAL A 204 21.54 7.62 -10.14
N PRO A 205 22.48 7.20 -9.27
CA PRO A 205 23.90 7.37 -9.53
C PRO A 205 24.32 6.65 -10.81
N ALA A 206 25.10 7.32 -11.66
CA ALA A 206 25.57 6.75 -12.92
C ALA A 206 26.35 5.43 -12.74
N PRO A 207 26.33 4.51 -13.73
CA PRO A 207 27.13 3.30 -13.73
C PRO A 207 28.59 3.57 -13.39
N THR A 208 29.21 2.70 -12.58
CA THR A 208 30.57 2.97 -12.10
C THR A 208 31.57 3.01 -13.26
N GLY A 209 31.33 2.21 -14.31
CA GLY A 209 32.22 2.06 -15.47
C GLY A 209 33.59 1.47 -15.13
N ARG A 210 33.80 1.02 -13.88
CA ARG A 210 35.09 0.55 -13.39
C ARG A 210 35.23 -0.96 -13.50
N THR A 211 36.45 -1.40 -13.80
CA THR A 211 36.84 -2.82 -13.78
C THR A 211 37.59 -3.22 -12.51
N GLU A 212 38.00 -2.24 -11.71
CA GLU A 212 38.80 -2.42 -10.50
C GLU A 212 38.09 -1.85 -9.27
N ALA A 213 38.37 -2.46 -8.11
CA ALA A 213 37.88 -2.00 -6.82
C ALA A 213 38.44 -0.62 -6.45
N ALA A 214 37.63 0.19 -5.79
CA ALA A 214 38.00 1.50 -5.28
C ALA A 214 37.48 1.73 -3.86
N ASP A 215 37.96 2.81 -3.25
CA ASP A 215 37.37 3.36 -2.05
C ASP A 215 36.20 4.27 -2.45
N VAL A 216 34.99 3.96 -1.97
CA VAL A 216 33.76 4.68 -2.26
C VAL A 216 33.28 5.35 -0.99
N HIS A 217 33.01 6.66 -1.03
CA HIS A 217 32.53 7.41 0.12
C HIS A 217 31.06 7.75 -0.06
N VAL A 218 30.23 7.35 0.90
CA VAL A 218 28.81 7.71 0.95
C VAL A 218 28.55 8.59 2.17
N TYR A 219 27.72 9.60 1.98
CA TYR A 219 27.42 10.61 3.00
C TYR A 219 25.93 10.58 3.28
N MET A 220 25.58 10.33 4.55
CA MET A 220 24.22 10.16 5.01
C MET A 220 23.96 11.07 6.19
N GLU A 221 22.88 11.84 6.10
CA GLU A 221 22.43 12.73 7.17
C GLU A 221 21.04 12.27 7.60
N ALA A 222 20.89 11.83 8.85
CA ALA A 222 19.56 11.62 9.40
C ALA A 222 18.91 12.97 9.70
N VAL A 223 17.68 13.18 9.22
CA VAL A 223 16.92 14.42 9.40
C VAL A 223 15.47 14.09 9.74
N GLU A 224 14.99 14.63 10.85
CA GLU A 224 13.57 14.67 11.19
C GLU A 224 12.97 15.97 10.67
N LEU A 225 11.88 15.90 9.90
CA LEU A 225 11.28 17.08 9.29
C LEU A 225 9.78 16.89 9.03
N VAL A 226 9.05 18.00 8.99
CA VAL A 226 7.65 18.04 8.57
C VAL A 226 7.56 18.21 7.06
N ALA A 227 6.81 17.32 6.40
CA ALA A 227 6.51 17.42 4.97
C ALA A 227 5.08 16.98 4.65
N GLU A 228 4.61 17.31 3.47
CA GLU A 228 3.34 16.80 2.96
C GLU A 228 3.43 15.33 2.56
N ILE A 229 2.50 14.52 3.07
CA ILE A 229 2.23 13.17 2.57
C ILE A 229 1.22 13.21 1.41
N GLN A 230 0.35 14.21 1.38
CA GLN A 230 -0.57 14.55 0.30
C GLN A 230 -0.95 16.04 0.46
N ASP A 231 -1.56 16.64 -0.56
CA ASP A 231 -2.00 18.04 -0.50
C ASP A 231 -2.89 18.30 0.74
N GLY A 232 -2.58 19.35 1.49
CA GLY A 232 -3.29 19.73 2.72
C GLY A 232 -3.03 18.83 3.94
N THR A 233 -2.23 17.76 3.82
CA THR A 233 -1.93 16.82 4.89
C THR A 233 -0.43 16.68 5.12
N THR A 234 0.04 17.01 6.32
CA THR A 234 1.45 16.91 6.69
C THR A 234 1.73 15.76 7.64
N PHE A 235 2.97 15.32 7.70
CA PHE A 235 3.46 14.27 8.59
C PHE A 235 4.91 14.55 9.00
N THR A 236 5.28 14.14 10.21
CA THR A 236 6.70 14.21 10.65
C THR A 236 7.45 12.97 10.16
N TYR A 237 8.25 13.16 9.12
CA TYR A 237 9.12 12.16 8.54
C TYR A 237 10.46 12.11 9.26
N TRP A 238 11.07 10.93 9.27
CA TRP A 238 12.46 10.70 9.62
C TRP A 238 13.13 10.13 8.37
N THR A 239 14.18 10.81 7.90
CA THR A 239 14.71 10.58 6.56
C THR A 239 16.22 10.41 6.58
N TYR A 240 16.74 9.90 5.47
CA TYR A 240 18.14 10.12 5.12
C TYR A 240 18.21 11.21 4.04
N ASN A 241 18.95 12.28 4.32
CA ASN A 241 19.19 13.41 3.43
C ASN A 241 17.92 14.16 3.00
N GLY A 242 16.87 14.16 3.83
CA GLY A 242 15.68 14.99 3.63
C GLY A 242 14.64 14.43 2.66
N THR A 243 14.83 13.23 2.11
CA THR A 243 13.90 12.61 1.15
C THR A 243 13.52 11.18 1.52
N VAL A 244 12.42 10.70 0.96
CA VAL A 244 11.97 9.30 1.04
C VAL A 244 11.81 8.73 -0.38
N PRO A 245 12.45 7.60 -0.72
CA PRO A 245 13.54 6.98 0.03
C PRO A 245 14.75 7.92 0.19
N GLY A 246 15.69 7.51 1.04
CA GLY A 246 17.02 8.12 1.10
C GLY A 246 17.80 7.94 -0.22
N PRO A 247 18.99 8.55 -0.33
CA PRO A 247 19.81 8.47 -1.53
C PRO A 247 20.04 7.04 -2.01
N MET A 248 19.90 6.82 -3.32
CA MET A 248 20.42 5.60 -3.89
C MET A 248 21.95 5.68 -3.89
N PHE A 249 22.60 4.66 -3.35
CA PHE A 249 24.05 4.54 -3.43
C PHE A 249 24.45 3.51 -4.48
N ARG A 250 25.61 3.70 -5.10
CA ARG A 250 26.13 2.78 -6.12
C ARG A 250 27.61 2.52 -5.88
N ALA A 251 27.96 1.26 -5.77
CA ALA A 251 29.33 0.78 -5.67
C ALA A 251 29.48 -0.46 -6.57
N ARG A 252 30.69 -1.00 -6.66
CA ARG A 252 31.00 -2.23 -7.38
C ARG A 252 31.38 -3.32 -6.38
N VAL A 253 31.08 -4.57 -6.70
CA VAL A 253 31.65 -5.69 -5.94
C VAL A 253 33.18 -5.56 -5.85
N GLY A 254 33.69 -5.76 -4.65
CA GLY A 254 35.09 -5.57 -4.30
C GLY A 254 35.44 -4.16 -3.82
N ASP A 255 34.57 -3.15 -3.91
CA ASP A 255 34.85 -1.83 -3.35
C ASP A 255 34.93 -1.84 -1.83
N THR A 256 35.70 -0.92 -1.26
CA THR A 256 35.61 -0.57 0.16
C THR A 256 34.72 0.67 0.28
N VAL A 257 33.54 0.51 0.88
CA VAL A 257 32.58 1.61 1.05
C VAL A 257 32.76 2.20 2.44
N PHE A 258 33.03 3.51 2.51
CA PHE A 258 33.09 4.32 3.72
C PHE A 258 31.78 5.08 3.89
N VAL A 259 31.03 4.76 4.94
CA VAL A 259 29.79 5.41 5.31
C VAL A 259 30.09 6.50 6.33
N HIS A 260 29.85 7.74 5.95
CA HIS A 260 29.88 8.92 6.82
C HIS A 260 28.45 9.20 7.23
N PHE A 261 28.11 8.90 8.48
CA PHE A 261 26.75 9.02 8.99
C PHE A 261 26.67 10.09 10.07
N THR A 262 25.86 11.11 9.83
CA THR A 262 25.62 12.22 10.74
C THR A 262 24.16 12.24 11.16
N ASN A 263 23.89 12.29 12.47
CA ASN A 263 22.56 12.58 13.00
C ASN A 263 22.50 14.08 13.30
N LEU A 264 21.62 14.84 12.63
CA LEU A 264 21.58 16.30 12.77
C LEU A 264 21.24 16.73 14.20
N GLU A 265 21.79 17.87 14.63
CA GLU A 265 21.59 18.41 16.00
C GLU A 265 20.13 18.72 16.33
N GLY A 266 19.32 19.04 15.32
CA GLY A 266 17.89 19.32 15.47
C GLY A 266 17.00 18.10 15.70
N ASN A 267 17.51 16.89 15.51
CA ASN A 267 16.73 15.67 15.66
C ASN A 267 16.47 15.36 17.13
N THR A 268 15.42 14.57 17.39
CA THR A 268 15.02 14.16 18.73
C THR A 268 15.45 12.74 19.04
N MET A 269 15.56 11.90 18.02
CA MET A 269 15.83 10.48 18.12
C MET A 269 17.29 10.16 17.83
N HIS A 270 17.75 9.06 18.42
CA HIS A 270 18.91 8.37 17.91
C HIS A 270 18.59 7.80 16.53
N HIS A 271 19.59 7.79 15.66
CA HIS A 271 19.51 7.17 14.35
C HIS A 271 20.79 6.40 14.07
N ASN A 272 20.69 5.41 13.20
CA ASN A 272 21.80 4.63 12.67
C ASN A 272 21.42 4.11 11.28
N VAL A 273 22.25 3.28 10.66
CA VAL A 273 21.93 2.62 9.40
C VAL A 273 22.42 1.16 9.37
N ASP A 274 21.51 0.27 9.03
CA ASP A 274 21.75 -1.12 8.63
C ASP A 274 21.69 -1.21 7.10
N PHE A 275 22.78 -1.63 6.47
CA PHE A 275 22.81 -1.99 5.05
C PHE A 275 22.76 -3.51 4.90
N HIS A 276 21.81 -4.01 4.11
CA HIS A 276 21.76 -5.45 3.81
C HIS A 276 22.95 -5.93 2.96
N ALA A 277 23.70 -5.00 2.36
CA ALA A 277 24.96 -5.27 1.67
C ALA A 277 26.14 -5.53 2.62
N VAL A 278 26.02 -5.25 3.92
CA VAL A 278 27.11 -5.36 4.90
C VAL A 278 27.15 -6.75 5.52
N THR A 279 28.30 -7.42 5.39
CA THR A 279 28.61 -8.63 6.17
C THR A 279 29.23 -8.23 7.50
N GLY A 280 28.42 -8.13 8.56
CA GLY A 280 28.86 -7.73 9.89
C GLY A 280 27.71 -7.60 10.89
N GLN A 281 28.03 -7.31 12.14
CA GLN A 281 27.03 -7.14 13.20
C GLN A 281 26.04 -6.02 12.84
N GLY A 282 24.76 -6.38 12.71
CA GLY A 282 23.65 -5.45 12.45
C GLY A 282 23.81 -4.63 11.16
N GLY A 283 24.52 -5.15 10.16
CA GLY A 283 24.70 -4.49 8.86
C GLY A 283 25.33 -3.08 8.92
N GLY A 284 26.07 -2.76 9.99
CA GLY A 284 26.64 -1.42 10.22
C GLY A 284 25.91 -0.59 11.27
N ALA A 285 24.73 -1.00 11.73
CA ALA A 285 23.92 -0.23 12.69
C ALA A 285 24.66 0.06 14.00
N ALA A 286 25.33 -0.94 14.57
CA ALA A 286 26.10 -0.75 15.81
C ALA A 286 27.29 0.20 15.63
N ALA A 287 27.84 0.31 14.42
CA ALA A 287 28.94 1.21 14.10
C ALA A 287 28.47 2.64 13.78
N THR A 288 27.18 2.81 13.48
CA THR A 288 26.56 4.08 13.08
C THR A 288 25.58 4.65 14.10
N GLU A 289 25.44 4.02 15.26
CA GLU A 289 24.61 4.53 16.36
C GLU A 289 25.03 5.95 16.75
N ALA A 290 24.18 6.92 16.43
CA ALA A 290 24.45 8.34 16.60
C ALA A 290 23.30 9.03 17.34
N ALA A 291 23.65 9.69 18.46
CA ALA A 291 22.78 10.67 19.10
C ALA A 291 22.68 11.94 18.23
N PRO A 292 21.65 12.78 18.42
CA PRO A 292 21.57 14.07 17.73
C PRO A 292 22.87 14.90 17.87
N GLY A 293 23.33 15.46 16.75
CA GLY A 293 24.54 16.27 16.65
C GLY A 293 25.84 15.46 16.55
N THR A 294 25.80 14.13 16.52
CA THR A 294 27.01 13.30 16.41
C THR A 294 27.20 12.71 15.01
N THR A 295 28.46 12.39 14.70
CA THR A 295 28.87 11.78 13.44
C THR A 295 29.67 10.52 13.73
N SER A 296 29.43 9.50 12.92
CA SER A 296 30.14 8.23 12.92
C SER A 296 30.67 7.94 11.51
N VAL A 297 31.74 7.16 11.45
CA VAL A 297 32.28 6.66 10.19
C VAL A 297 32.58 5.19 10.35
N PHE A 298 32.06 4.38 9.43
CA PHE A 298 32.45 2.97 9.33
C PHE A 298 32.73 2.62 7.88
N SER A 299 33.45 1.53 7.66
CA SER A 299 33.70 1.01 6.32
C SER A 299 33.37 -0.47 6.22
N PHE A 300 32.89 -0.90 5.06
CA PHE A 300 32.70 -2.30 4.74
C PHE A 300 33.24 -2.64 3.35
N LYS A 301 33.58 -3.91 3.15
CA LYS A 301 33.92 -4.44 1.82
C LYS A 301 32.62 -4.89 1.14
N ALA A 302 32.34 -4.40 -0.06
CA ALA A 302 31.19 -4.84 -0.86
C ALA A 302 31.46 -6.25 -1.42
N MET A 303 31.12 -7.29 -0.64
CA MET A 303 31.49 -8.68 -0.96
C MET A 303 30.56 -9.35 -1.97
N HIS A 304 29.33 -8.87 -2.10
CA HIS A 304 28.28 -9.50 -2.90
C HIS A 304 27.64 -8.46 -3.83
N PRO A 305 27.55 -8.73 -5.14
CA PRO A 305 26.76 -7.89 -6.04
C PRO A 305 25.27 -8.15 -5.82
N GLY A 306 24.47 -7.12 -6.04
CA GLY A 306 23.03 -7.14 -5.80
C GLY A 306 22.46 -5.75 -5.59
N LEU A 307 21.13 -5.66 -5.55
CA LEU A 307 20.42 -4.48 -5.08
C LEU A 307 19.94 -4.74 -3.64
N PHE A 308 20.42 -3.92 -2.70
CA PHE A 308 20.18 -4.13 -1.28
C PHE A 308 19.46 -2.94 -0.67
N VAL A 309 18.44 -3.20 0.14
CA VAL A 309 17.84 -2.17 0.98
C VAL A 309 18.82 -1.80 2.11
N TYR A 310 18.81 -0.55 2.51
CA TYR A 310 19.33 -0.10 3.78
C TYR A 310 18.25 0.65 4.55
N HIS A 311 18.29 0.60 5.88
CA HIS A 311 17.29 1.26 6.71
C HIS A 311 17.83 1.56 8.10
N CYS A 312 17.11 2.40 8.86
CA CYS A 312 17.46 2.64 10.26
C CYS A 312 17.15 1.38 11.08
N ALA A 313 17.98 1.10 12.08
CA ALA A 313 17.86 -0.04 12.99
C ALA A 313 17.94 0.39 14.47
N THR A 314 17.67 1.66 14.76
CA THR A 314 17.45 2.13 16.14
C THR A 314 16.05 1.67 16.61
N PRO A 315 15.91 1.11 17.83
CA PRO A 315 14.60 0.77 18.38
C PRO A 315 13.72 2.01 18.64
N ASP A 316 12.43 2.01 18.26
CA ASP A 316 11.67 0.94 17.62
C ASP A 316 11.85 0.92 16.08
N ILE A 317 12.45 -0.15 15.55
CA ILE A 317 12.90 -0.23 14.15
C ILE A 317 11.75 -0.01 13.13
N PRO A 318 10.58 -0.68 13.26
CA PRO A 318 9.45 -0.46 12.36
C PRO A 318 9.00 1.00 12.28
N THR A 319 9.00 1.71 13.41
CA THR A 319 8.63 3.13 13.47
C THR A 319 9.61 3.99 12.66
N HIS A 320 10.91 3.75 12.78
CA HIS A 320 11.92 4.48 12.00
C HIS A 320 11.77 4.23 10.49
N ILE A 321 11.55 2.97 10.10
CA ILE A 321 11.33 2.58 8.69
C ILE A 321 10.07 3.26 8.15
N SER A 322 8.94 3.12 8.86
CA SER A 322 7.66 3.68 8.44
C SER A 322 7.68 5.19 8.29
N LYS A 323 8.46 5.89 9.12
CA LYS A 323 8.65 7.34 9.02
C LYS A 323 9.55 7.78 7.87
N GLY A 324 10.15 6.85 7.11
CA GLY A 324 10.86 7.16 5.86
C GLY A 324 12.34 6.78 5.84
N MET A 325 12.89 6.17 6.89
CA MET A 325 14.33 5.86 6.98
C MET A 325 14.69 4.57 6.26
N TYR A 326 14.54 4.55 4.94
CA TYR A 326 14.97 3.47 4.06
C TYR A 326 15.49 3.99 2.73
N GLY A 327 16.38 3.23 2.08
CA GLY A 327 16.87 3.48 0.73
C GLY A 327 17.52 2.23 0.15
N MET A 328 18.17 2.34 -1.01
CA MET A 328 18.89 1.22 -1.63
C MET A 328 20.34 1.53 -1.97
N ILE A 329 21.18 0.50 -1.86
CA ILE A 329 22.53 0.48 -2.41
C ILE A 329 22.61 -0.59 -3.50
N LEU A 330 23.03 -0.18 -4.69
CA LEU A 330 23.36 -1.06 -5.79
C LEU A 330 24.85 -1.42 -5.71
N ILE A 331 25.14 -2.70 -5.54
CA ILE A 331 26.49 -3.25 -5.69
C ILE A 331 26.57 -3.91 -7.06
N GLU A 332 27.20 -3.22 -8.01
CA GLU A 332 27.33 -3.70 -9.38
C GLU A 332 28.13 -5.02 -9.45
N PRO A 333 27.67 -6.00 -10.24
CA PRO A 333 28.44 -7.20 -10.55
C PRO A 333 29.73 -6.90 -11.33
N GLU A 334 30.66 -7.86 -11.35
CA GLU A 334 31.89 -7.71 -12.12
C GLU A 334 31.64 -7.58 -13.62
N VAL A 335 30.64 -8.33 -14.09
CA VAL A 335 30.08 -8.22 -15.44
C VAL A 335 28.98 -7.18 -15.37
N ALA A 336 29.14 -6.06 -16.07
CA ALA A 336 28.16 -4.99 -16.08
C ALA A 336 26.78 -5.51 -16.54
N LEU A 337 25.72 -4.97 -15.92
CA LEU A 337 24.36 -5.21 -16.39
C LEU A 337 24.19 -4.68 -17.83
N PRO A 338 23.26 -5.25 -18.62
CA PRO A 338 22.94 -4.72 -19.93
C PRO A 338 22.60 -3.22 -19.85
N PRO A 339 23.05 -2.42 -20.84
CA PRO A 339 22.72 -1.00 -20.89
C PRO A 339 21.22 -0.81 -21.14
N VAL A 340 20.70 0.30 -20.62
CA VAL A 340 19.33 0.78 -20.83
C VAL A 340 19.38 2.28 -21.12
N ASP A 341 18.31 2.83 -21.69
CA ASP A 341 18.24 4.27 -22.00
C ASP A 341 17.92 5.11 -20.76
N LYS A 342 17.13 4.55 -19.82
CA LYS A 342 16.69 5.24 -18.59
C LYS A 342 16.77 4.32 -17.37
N GLU A 343 17.25 4.85 -16.26
CA GLU A 343 17.21 4.18 -14.95
C GLU A 343 16.28 4.96 -14.01
N VAL A 344 15.44 4.27 -13.25
CA VAL A 344 14.55 4.88 -12.25
C VAL A 344 14.64 4.17 -10.90
N TYR A 345 14.49 4.92 -9.81
CA TYR A 345 14.61 4.47 -8.43
C TYR A 345 13.33 4.72 -7.64
N ILE A 346 12.66 3.62 -7.29
CA ILE A 346 11.36 3.65 -6.63
C ILE A 346 11.39 2.73 -5.41
N MET A 347 10.84 3.19 -4.30
CA MET A 347 10.59 2.33 -3.14
C MET A 347 9.16 2.47 -2.63
N GLN A 348 8.57 1.34 -2.24
CA GLN A 348 7.30 1.30 -1.52
C GLN A 348 7.53 1.35 0.00
N GLY A 349 6.73 2.14 0.70
CA GLY A 349 6.67 2.16 2.16
C GLY A 349 5.25 2.26 2.69
N ASP A 350 5.07 1.83 3.94
CA ASP A 350 3.82 1.82 4.68
C ASP A 350 3.90 2.88 5.78
N ILE A 351 2.95 3.81 5.81
CA ILE A 351 2.86 4.86 6.83
C ILE A 351 1.59 4.63 7.65
N TYR A 352 1.75 4.63 8.96
CA TYR A 352 0.69 4.33 9.93
C TYR A 352 0.29 5.61 10.65
N THR A 353 -0.84 6.16 10.26
CA THR A 353 -1.37 7.42 10.81
C THR A 353 -2.71 7.17 11.49
N LYS A 354 -3.09 8.04 12.41
CA LYS A 354 -4.39 7.90 13.11
C LYS A 354 -5.60 8.07 12.19
N TRP A 355 -5.45 8.83 11.11
CA TRP A 355 -6.52 9.11 10.16
C TRP A 355 -6.15 8.69 8.75
N ARG A 356 -7.17 8.31 7.97
CA ARG A 356 -7.02 7.81 6.60
C ARG A 356 -6.53 8.89 5.62
N PRO A 357 -6.04 8.49 4.43
CA PRO A 357 -5.85 9.40 3.30
C PRO A 357 -7.08 10.25 3.00
N GLY A 358 -6.85 11.46 2.49
CA GLY A 358 -7.91 12.45 2.25
C GLY A 358 -8.37 13.20 3.51
N THR A 359 -7.60 13.17 4.61
CA THR A 359 -7.91 13.95 5.82
C THR A 359 -6.86 15.04 6.04
N ASP A 360 -7.28 16.29 5.85
CA ASP A 360 -6.44 17.48 5.99
C ASP A 360 -5.91 17.66 7.42
N GLY A 361 -4.74 18.25 7.53
CA GLY A 361 -4.09 18.57 8.80
C GLY A 361 -2.79 17.79 9.04
N HIS A 362 -2.24 17.89 10.25
CA HIS A 362 -1.02 17.19 10.62
C HIS A 362 -1.31 15.78 11.16
N GLN A 363 -0.96 14.76 10.39
CA GLN A 363 -1.13 13.36 10.77
C GLN A 363 -0.22 12.98 11.93
N GLU A 364 -0.80 12.34 12.93
CA GLU A 364 -0.04 11.69 14.00
C GLU A 364 0.20 10.23 13.65
N PHE A 365 1.36 9.71 14.07
CA PHE A 365 1.67 8.28 13.95
C PHE A 365 0.75 7.44 14.85
N ASP A 366 0.34 6.26 14.39
CA ASP A 366 -0.51 5.34 15.14
C ASP A 366 0.22 4.03 15.45
N ASP A 367 0.71 3.92 16.69
CA ASP A 367 1.41 2.74 17.18
C ASP A 367 0.54 1.48 17.20
N ASN A 368 -0.78 1.61 17.41
CA ASN A 368 -1.69 0.47 17.40
C ASN A 368 -1.90 -0.02 15.96
N ALA A 369 -2.10 0.89 15.01
CA ALA A 369 -2.21 0.54 13.60
C ALA A 369 -0.93 -0.15 13.10
N MET A 370 0.24 0.33 13.53
CA MET A 370 1.53 -0.32 13.28
C MET A 370 1.58 -1.73 13.85
N PHE A 371 1.22 -1.90 15.14
CA PHE A 371 1.20 -3.20 15.81
C PHE A 371 0.22 -4.19 15.16
N GLU A 372 -0.91 -3.71 14.64
CA GLU A 372 -1.91 -4.51 13.93
C GLU A 372 -1.58 -4.73 12.44
N GLU A 373 -0.47 -4.18 11.95
CA GLU A 373 -0.06 -4.20 10.54
C GLU A 373 -1.14 -3.65 9.59
N ASN A 374 -1.89 -2.64 10.04
CA ASN A 374 -2.95 -1.98 9.27
C ASN A 374 -2.56 -0.55 8.82
N PRO A 375 -1.75 -0.39 7.75
CA PRO A 375 -1.28 0.93 7.33
C PRO A 375 -2.40 1.79 6.75
N THR A 376 -2.36 3.08 7.00
CA THR A 376 -3.30 4.04 6.37
C THR A 376 -2.82 4.45 4.98
N TYR A 377 -1.51 4.63 4.82
CA TYR A 377 -0.87 4.93 3.54
C TYR A 377 0.06 3.79 3.14
N VAL A 378 0.07 3.48 1.85
CA VAL A 378 1.07 2.64 1.21
C VAL A 378 1.47 3.42 -0.03
N VAL A 379 2.73 3.83 -0.12
CA VAL A 379 3.15 4.91 -1.02
C VAL A 379 4.43 4.58 -1.75
N PHE A 380 4.57 5.08 -2.98
CA PHE A 380 5.86 5.12 -3.67
C PHE A 380 6.59 6.41 -3.33
N ASN A 381 7.87 6.32 -2.96
CA ASN A 381 8.72 7.45 -2.62
C ASN A 381 8.06 8.41 -1.59
N GLY A 382 7.45 7.84 -0.55
CA GLY A 382 7.03 8.56 0.65
C GLY A 382 5.79 9.44 0.56
N LYS A 383 5.23 9.68 -0.64
CA LYS A 383 4.07 10.57 -0.85
C LYS A 383 2.90 9.82 -1.52
N PHE A 384 1.66 10.22 -1.21
CA PHE A 384 0.47 9.63 -1.80
C PHE A 384 0.44 9.91 -3.31
N ALA A 385 0.32 8.86 -4.13
CA ALA A 385 0.23 8.96 -5.59
C ALA A 385 1.35 9.82 -6.22
N THR A 386 2.58 9.69 -5.68
CA THR A 386 3.73 10.55 -5.99
C THR A 386 3.97 10.81 -7.47
N PHE A 387 3.88 9.77 -8.30
CA PHE A 387 4.23 9.86 -9.72
C PHE A 387 3.01 10.08 -10.60
N THR A 388 2.07 10.90 -10.13
CA THR A 388 0.89 11.32 -10.89
C THR A 388 0.90 12.84 -11.04
N GLY A 389 0.10 13.38 -11.95
CA GLY A 389 0.08 14.82 -12.23
C GLY A 389 1.48 15.34 -12.62
N GLU A 390 1.97 16.33 -11.89
CA GLU A 390 3.30 16.91 -12.12
C GLU A 390 4.47 15.94 -11.84
N GLY A 391 4.25 14.89 -11.04
CA GLY A 391 5.27 13.87 -10.72
C GLY A 391 5.38 12.74 -11.75
N THR A 392 4.63 12.79 -12.85
CA THR A 392 4.59 11.73 -13.87
C THR A 392 5.96 11.50 -14.51
N ILE A 393 6.40 10.25 -14.54
CA ILE A 393 7.67 9.84 -15.16
C ILE A 393 7.52 9.86 -16.68
N GLN A 394 8.48 10.45 -17.39
CA GLN A 394 8.40 10.61 -18.85
C GLN A 394 9.29 9.59 -19.58
N ALA A 395 8.79 9.01 -20.67
CA ALA A 395 9.54 8.15 -21.58
C ALA A 395 9.09 8.31 -23.05
N GLU A 396 9.84 7.71 -23.96
CA GLU A 396 9.53 7.67 -25.39
C GLU A 396 9.43 6.24 -25.90
N VAL A 397 8.59 6.02 -26.92
CA VAL A 397 8.50 4.72 -27.61
C VAL A 397 9.88 4.30 -28.12
N GLY A 398 10.24 3.05 -27.85
CA GLY A 398 11.53 2.45 -28.16
C GLY A 398 12.59 2.61 -27.07
N GLU A 399 12.37 3.43 -26.03
CA GLU A 399 13.27 3.49 -24.88
C GLU A 399 13.18 2.21 -24.03
N THR A 400 14.34 1.73 -23.57
CA THR A 400 14.43 0.71 -22.53
C THR A 400 14.62 1.37 -21.16
N MET A 401 13.80 1.01 -20.18
CA MET A 401 13.86 1.51 -18.81
C MET A 401 14.20 0.40 -17.82
N ARG A 402 15.18 0.65 -16.94
CA ARG A 402 15.46 -0.17 -15.76
C ARG A 402 14.86 0.47 -14.51
N ILE A 403 13.99 -0.27 -13.82
CA ILE A 403 13.38 0.15 -12.56
C ILE A 403 14.07 -0.60 -11.42
N TYR A 404 14.74 0.16 -10.55
CA TYR A 404 15.20 -0.30 -9.24
C TYR A 404 14.06 -0.15 -8.25
N PHE A 405 13.35 -1.23 -7.97
CA PHE A 405 12.19 -1.23 -7.08
C PHE A 405 12.50 -1.92 -5.74
N GLY A 406 12.32 -1.21 -4.63
CA GLY A 406 12.49 -1.76 -3.28
C GLY A 406 11.24 -1.65 -2.44
N VAL A 407 11.16 -2.43 -1.36
CA VAL A 407 10.15 -2.25 -0.34
C VAL A 407 10.85 -1.95 0.97
N GLY A 408 10.77 -0.69 1.41
CA GLY A 408 11.18 -0.33 2.77
C GLY A 408 10.25 -0.99 3.79
N GLY A 409 8.94 -0.97 3.50
CA GLY A 409 7.89 -1.53 4.36
C GLY A 409 7.48 -0.53 5.45
N PRO A 410 7.33 -0.95 6.72
CA PRO A 410 8.03 -2.10 7.29
C PRO A 410 7.38 -3.47 7.07
N ASN A 411 6.10 -3.58 6.68
CA ASN A 411 5.37 -4.84 6.80
C ASN A 411 4.75 -5.35 5.50
N THR A 412 4.30 -4.47 4.59
CA THR A 412 3.54 -4.94 3.43
C THR A 412 4.44 -5.51 2.33
N ILE A 413 4.05 -6.67 1.82
CA ILE A 413 4.63 -7.22 0.58
C ILE A 413 3.98 -6.52 -0.60
N SER A 414 4.78 -5.97 -1.51
CA SER A 414 4.29 -5.38 -2.76
C SER A 414 4.07 -6.45 -3.82
N SER A 415 2.94 -6.41 -4.51
CA SER A 415 2.72 -7.14 -5.76
C SER A 415 3.05 -6.21 -6.93
N PHE A 416 4.33 -5.91 -7.13
CA PHE A 416 4.78 -4.88 -8.05
C PHE A 416 4.42 -5.23 -9.50
N HIS A 417 3.70 -4.31 -10.16
CA HIS A 417 3.18 -4.48 -11.51
C HIS A 417 3.19 -3.14 -12.26
N LEU A 418 3.33 -3.21 -13.58
CA LEU A 418 3.18 -2.09 -14.51
C LEU A 418 2.04 -2.40 -15.46
N ILE A 419 0.88 -1.76 -15.24
CA ILE A 419 -0.30 -1.95 -16.08
C ILE A 419 0.01 -1.46 -17.49
N GLY A 420 -0.30 -2.30 -18.48
CA GLY A 420 -0.05 -2.05 -19.90
C GLY A 420 1.26 -2.65 -20.40
N GLU A 421 2.16 -3.11 -19.51
CA GLU A 421 3.46 -3.67 -19.89
C GLU A 421 3.72 -5.08 -19.33
N ILE A 422 4.77 -5.70 -19.85
CA ILE A 422 5.36 -6.94 -19.33
C ILE A 422 6.85 -6.70 -19.06
N PHE A 423 7.36 -7.12 -17.90
CA PHE A 423 8.78 -6.99 -17.61
C PHE A 423 9.59 -7.96 -18.50
N ASP A 424 10.51 -7.40 -19.29
CA ASP A 424 11.43 -8.12 -20.17
C ASP A 424 12.41 -8.95 -19.37
N ASN A 425 13.00 -8.33 -18.35
CA ASN A 425 13.94 -8.94 -17.41
C ASN A 425 13.47 -8.68 -15.98
N VAL A 426 13.50 -9.71 -15.14
CA VAL A 426 13.28 -9.58 -13.69
C VAL A 426 14.42 -10.24 -12.93
N TYR A 427 15.25 -9.41 -12.32
CA TYR A 427 16.30 -9.78 -11.36
C TYR A 427 15.67 -9.90 -9.98
N ASN A 428 15.00 -11.03 -9.78
CA ASN A 428 14.19 -11.27 -8.58
C ASN A 428 15.03 -11.27 -7.30
N MET A 429 14.45 -10.83 -6.19
CA MET A 429 15.11 -10.74 -4.87
C MET A 429 16.41 -9.91 -4.86
N GLY A 430 16.61 -9.03 -5.84
CA GLY A 430 17.81 -8.22 -5.98
C GLY A 430 19.04 -9.01 -6.45
N ASP A 431 18.86 -10.24 -6.94
CA ASP A 431 19.94 -11.08 -7.47
C ASP A 431 20.37 -10.63 -8.86
N LEU A 432 21.58 -10.05 -8.94
CA LEU A 432 22.19 -9.56 -10.17
C LEU A 432 23.21 -10.54 -10.78
N VAL A 433 23.33 -11.75 -10.22
CA VAL A 433 24.29 -12.77 -10.66
C VAL A 433 23.59 -13.84 -11.49
N SER A 434 22.41 -14.27 -11.05
CA SER A 434 21.62 -15.26 -11.79
C SER A 434 21.05 -14.66 -13.08
N GLU A 435 20.79 -15.53 -14.05
CA GLU A 435 20.02 -15.15 -15.25
C GLU A 435 18.64 -14.61 -14.84
N PRO A 436 18.23 -13.43 -15.32
CA PRO A 436 16.95 -12.84 -14.95
C PRO A 436 15.79 -13.68 -15.51
N MET A 437 14.68 -13.69 -14.77
CA MET A 437 13.42 -14.19 -15.31
C MET A 437 13.00 -13.32 -16.49
N LYS A 438 12.25 -13.89 -17.44
CA LYS A 438 11.81 -13.21 -18.67
C LYS A 438 10.29 -13.20 -18.77
N SER A 439 9.74 -12.14 -19.37
CA SER A 439 8.30 -12.01 -19.66
C SER A 439 7.42 -12.20 -18.42
N VAL A 440 7.69 -11.43 -17.37
CA VAL A 440 7.00 -11.52 -16.08
C VAL A 440 6.01 -10.37 -15.93
N GLN A 441 4.75 -10.68 -15.63
CA GLN A 441 3.70 -9.67 -15.46
C GLN A 441 3.78 -8.91 -14.12
N THR A 442 4.06 -9.61 -13.03
CA THR A 442 3.97 -9.10 -11.66
C THR A 442 4.94 -9.86 -10.80
N ILE A 443 5.60 -9.17 -9.87
CA ILE A 443 6.59 -9.79 -8.98
C ILE A 443 6.34 -9.41 -7.52
N ALA A 444 6.38 -10.41 -6.64
CA ALA A 444 6.27 -10.18 -5.20
C ALA A 444 7.60 -9.65 -4.66
N VAL A 445 7.55 -8.51 -3.96
CA VAL A 445 8.72 -7.89 -3.33
C VAL A 445 8.43 -7.72 -1.85
N VAL A 446 9.23 -8.38 -1.02
CA VAL A 446 9.04 -8.42 0.44
C VAL A 446 9.62 -7.18 1.12
N PRO A 447 9.13 -6.77 2.30
CA PRO A 447 9.78 -5.74 3.11
C PRO A 447 11.26 -6.04 3.37
N GLY A 448 12.11 -5.02 3.25
CA GLY A 448 13.56 -5.18 3.29
C GLY A 448 14.14 -5.86 2.03
N GLY A 449 13.32 -6.16 1.03
CA GLY A 449 13.72 -6.75 -0.24
C GLY A 449 13.64 -5.76 -1.40
N ALA A 450 14.22 -6.15 -2.52
CA ALA A 450 14.20 -5.38 -3.75
C ALA A 450 14.13 -6.28 -4.99
N VAL A 451 13.88 -5.67 -6.14
CA VAL A 451 13.89 -6.27 -7.47
C VAL A 451 14.45 -5.25 -8.47
N VAL A 452 15.12 -5.74 -9.50
CA VAL A 452 15.43 -4.92 -10.68
C VAL A 452 14.62 -5.46 -11.84
N VAL A 453 13.91 -4.58 -12.54
CA VAL A 453 13.18 -4.95 -13.76
C VAL A 453 13.61 -4.08 -14.93
N ASP A 454 13.69 -4.68 -16.11
CA ASP A 454 13.85 -3.96 -17.37
C ASP A 454 12.56 -4.07 -18.18
N VAL A 455 12.18 -2.98 -18.85
CA VAL A 455 11.01 -2.89 -19.73
C VAL A 455 11.32 -2.05 -20.95
N THR A 456 10.76 -2.42 -22.09
CA THR A 456 10.82 -1.67 -23.36
C THR A 456 9.42 -1.18 -23.71
N PHE A 457 9.27 0.09 -24.08
CA PHE A 457 7.95 0.63 -24.42
C PHE A 457 7.72 0.60 -25.93
N ASP A 458 6.81 -0.25 -26.39
CA ASP A 458 6.57 -0.45 -27.82
C ASP A 458 5.48 0.46 -28.41
N VAL A 459 4.59 1.02 -27.58
CA VAL A 459 3.49 1.90 -27.99
C VAL A 459 3.35 3.10 -27.04
N PRO A 460 2.83 4.25 -27.50
CA PRO A 460 2.63 5.40 -26.62
C PRO A 460 1.41 5.16 -25.73
N ALA A 461 1.59 5.26 -24.42
CA ALA A 461 0.53 5.10 -23.43
C ALA A 461 0.91 5.71 -22.09
N ASN A 462 -0.08 5.81 -21.20
CA ASN A 462 0.17 6.01 -19.77
C ASN A 462 0.21 4.65 -19.08
N TYR A 463 1.42 4.16 -18.81
CA TYR A 463 1.63 2.91 -18.10
C TYR A 463 1.57 3.14 -16.59
N ILE A 464 0.84 2.31 -15.85
CA ILE A 464 0.51 2.58 -14.45
C ILE A 464 1.26 1.62 -13.52
N LEU A 465 2.20 2.16 -12.74
CA LEU A 465 2.90 1.47 -11.67
C LEU A 465 1.95 1.25 -10.50
N VAL A 466 1.84 0.01 -10.00
CA VAL A 466 0.97 -0.32 -8.86
C VAL A 466 1.57 -1.38 -7.94
N ASP A 467 1.15 -1.34 -6.67
CA ASP A 467 1.00 -2.57 -5.88
C ASP A 467 -0.33 -3.23 -6.26
N HIS A 468 -0.26 -4.42 -6.88
CA HIS A 468 -1.43 -5.14 -7.38
C HIS A 468 -2.33 -5.72 -6.26
N ALA A 469 -1.98 -5.55 -4.98
CA ALA A 469 -2.98 -5.50 -3.92
C ALA A 469 -3.77 -4.17 -4.02
N LEU A 470 -4.59 -4.05 -5.06
CA LEU A 470 -5.04 -2.78 -5.68
C LEU A 470 -5.71 -1.76 -4.75
N THR A 471 -6.32 -2.19 -3.63
CA THR A 471 -6.77 -1.24 -2.61
C THR A 471 -5.65 -0.33 -2.13
N ARG A 472 -4.40 -0.80 -2.11
CA ARG A 472 -3.22 -0.01 -1.74
C ARG A 472 -2.87 1.03 -2.79
N ALA A 473 -2.93 0.66 -4.08
CA ALA A 473 -2.66 1.60 -5.16
C ALA A 473 -3.65 2.76 -5.15
N PHE A 474 -4.94 2.41 -5.10
CA PHE A 474 -6.00 3.38 -5.35
C PHE A 474 -6.53 4.08 -4.10
N HIS A 475 -6.49 3.43 -2.93
CA HIS A 475 -7.05 4.01 -1.69
C HIS A 475 -5.95 4.39 -0.68
N LYS A 476 -4.71 3.92 -0.86
CA LYS A 476 -3.59 4.19 0.07
C LYS A 476 -2.40 4.91 -0.56
N GLY A 477 -2.32 5.02 -1.89
CA GLY A 477 -1.39 5.90 -2.61
C GLY A 477 -0.25 5.22 -3.38
N ALA A 478 -0.22 3.89 -3.49
CA ALA A 478 0.86 3.14 -4.14
C ALA A 478 0.65 3.06 -5.66
N VAL A 479 0.58 4.22 -6.30
CA VAL A 479 0.32 4.38 -7.73
C VAL A 479 1.27 5.40 -8.35
N GLY A 480 1.67 5.15 -9.60
CA GLY A 480 2.47 6.07 -10.40
C GLY A 480 2.20 5.90 -11.89
N ILE A 481 2.52 6.91 -12.69
CA ILE A 481 2.34 6.91 -14.14
C ILE A 481 3.71 7.08 -14.80
N ILE A 482 3.97 6.24 -15.80
CA ILE A 482 5.01 6.43 -16.81
C ILE A 482 4.29 6.84 -18.09
N ALA A 483 4.37 8.11 -18.44
CA ALA A 483 3.81 8.66 -19.67
C ALA A 483 4.82 8.45 -20.81
N VAL A 484 4.43 7.63 -21.78
CA VAL A 484 5.24 7.32 -22.96
C VAL A 484 4.65 8.02 -24.16
N SER A 485 5.46 8.87 -24.81
CA SER A 485 5.09 9.56 -26.03
C SER A 485 5.76 8.94 -27.26
N GLY A 486 5.12 9.01 -28.42
CA GLY A 486 5.63 8.39 -29.64
C GLY A 486 4.55 8.18 -30.69
N ALA A 487 4.87 7.40 -31.72
CA ALA A 487 3.92 7.01 -32.75
C ALA A 487 3.19 5.72 -32.36
N ASP A 488 1.87 5.68 -32.58
CA ASP A 488 1.07 4.46 -32.40
C ASP A 488 1.50 3.34 -33.37
N ASP A 489 1.33 2.09 -32.93
CA ASP A 489 1.48 0.90 -33.75
C ASP A 489 0.21 0.03 -33.72
N PRO A 490 -0.65 0.10 -34.75
CA PRO A 490 -1.89 -0.68 -34.82
C PRO A 490 -1.66 -2.18 -35.03
N GLU A 491 -0.43 -2.63 -35.32
CA GLU A 491 -0.11 -4.06 -35.35
C GLU A 491 0.04 -4.64 -33.93
N ILE A 492 0.33 -3.79 -32.94
CA ILE A 492 0.48 -4.17 -31.52
C ILE A 492 -0.86 -4.06 -30.79
N ILE A 493 -1.53 -2.90 -30.88
CA ILE A 493 -2.84 -2.66 -30.30
C ILE A 493 -3.72 -1.87 -31.28
N ASN A 494 -4.91 -2.40 -31.57
CA ASN A 494 -5.87 -1.77 -32.48
C ASN A 494 -7.23 -1.62 -31.80
N ASP A 495 -7.53 -0.41 -31.34
CA ASP A 495 -8.78 -0.10 -30.64
C ASP A 495 -10.01 -0.05 -31.57
N ASP A 496 -9.79 0.03 -32.89
CA ASP A 496 -10.82 0.11 -33.92
C ASP A 496 -11.09 -1.25 -34.62
N ALA A 497 -10.61 -2.37 -34.05
CA ALA A 497 -10.60 -3.71 -34.67
C ALA A 497 -11.97 -4.37 -34.88
#